data_AF-A0A523PLW8-F1
#
_entry.id   AF-A0A523PLW8-F1
#
_cell.length_a   1.000
_cell.length_b   1.000
_cell.length_c   1.000
_cell.angle_alpha   90.00
_cell.angle_beta   90.00
_cell.angle_gamma   90.00
#
_symmetry.space_group_name_H-M   'P 1'
#
loop_
_entity.id
_entity.type
_entity.pdbx_description
1 polymer ?
#
loop_
_entity_poly.entity_id
_entity_poly.type
_entity_poly.pdbx_seq_one_letter_code
_entity_poly.pdbx_strand_id
1 'polypeptide(L)'
;MKPVGSQFSWAQTCPLQWRKIISQRGQAPRHLHLPTKGHNRRQKACRRPDMALSSLVRDWGLAGERWPASREYLIIRAPLDKTRNSPSGNPATTKGHRVMDREGRKSYRVPLGDEHSLDIVVKTASGETFSGELLDITAEGAGTRFKREVGPTLAVGEHTTLTFTSARLRSPVKINARVRSRTELGSFRSYRYGFEFDEWQELQKRLSGEIHRLFNQRTVYRVEPDPAEPVDARIQVSPESFPDLPQQFEANGRVRNISPVGIAILVDHEVEAKLAAIDQVTIAFQLPASDQKLEVVSWIRNRQLQDDRVCYGLEFDKDRSKDFEKQNSEIIKYVRRRQLEEPLSKP
;
A
#
# COMPACT_ATOMS: atom_id res chain seq x y z
N MET A 1 -57.15 -16.51 -42.56
CA MET A 1 -57.94 -17.42 -41.70
C MET A 1 -57.20 -17.60 -40.38
N LYS A 2 -57.88 -17.26 -39.27
CA LYS A 2 -57.60 -17.38 -37.82
C LYS A 2 -56.19 -17.71 -37.32
N PRO A 3 -55.59 -16.88 -36.44
CA PRO A 3 -54.61 -17.32 -35.45
C PRO A 3 -55.31 -17.82 -34.18
N VAL A 4 -54.80 -18.92 -33.63
CA VAL A 4 -55.19 -19.48 -32.33
C VAL A 4 -54.32 -18.83 -31.26
N GLY A 5 -54.95 -18.14 -30.30
CA GLY A 5 -54.30 -17.62 -29.11
C GLY A 5 -54.16 -18.70 -28.04
N SER A 6 -53.10 -18.61 -27.23
CA SER A 6 -53.13 -19.14 -25.87
C SER A 6 -52.86 -18.00 -24.89
N GLN A 7 -53.86 -17.75 -24.07
CA GLN A 7 -53.78 -16.96 -22.86
C GLN A 7 -53.25 -17.89 -21.76
N PHE A 8 -52.23 -17.44 -21.02
CA PHE A 8 -52.00 -17.93 -19.67
C PHE A 8 -51.94 -16.73 -18.73
N SER A 9 -52.93 -16.70 -17.85
CA SER A 9 -53.11 -15.77 -16.74
C SER A 9 -52.87 -16.57 -15.46
N TRP A 10 -51.99 -16.07 -14.59
CA TRP A 10 -52.10 -16.26 -13.14
C TRP A 10 -51.75 -14.94 -12.46
N ALA A 11 -52.64 -14.58 -11.55
CA ALA A 11 -52.69 -13.34 -10.82
C ALA A 11 -51.92 -13.43 -9.49
N GLN A 12 -51.61 -12.24 -8.93
CA GLN A 12 -51.59 -11.89 -7.50
C GLN A 12 -50.47 -12.55 -6.65
N THR A 13 -49.73 -11.88 -5.77
CA THR A 13 -49.94 -10.69 -4.93
C THR A 13 -48.60 -10.27 -4.32
N CYS A 14 -48.31 -8.97 -4.20
CA CYS A 14 -47.75 -8.31 -2.99
C CYS A 14 -47.33 -6.85 -3.29
N PRO A 15 -48.08 -5.83 -2.84
CA PRO A 15 -47.57 -4.48 -2.72
C PRO A 15 -47.18 -4.18 -1.26
N LEU A 16 -45.87 -4.08 -0.99
CA LEU A 16 -45.37 -3.52 0.27
C LEU A 16 -45.59 -2.01 0.28
N GLN A 17 -46.60 -1.59 1.04
CA GLN A 17 -46.91 -0.20 1.31
C GLN A 17 -45.87 0.41 2.25
N TRP A 18 -45.30 1.53 1.82
CA TRP A 18 -44.53 2.46 2.64
C TRP A 18 -45.47 3.17 3.64
N ARG A 19 -45.22 3.04 4.94
CA ARG A 19 -45.81 3.91 5.96
C ARG A 19 -44.80 4.94 6.44
N LYS A 20 -45.13 6.20 6.17
CA LYS A 20 -44.65 7.40 6.87
C LYS A 20 -44.93 7.27 8.37
N ILE A 21 -43.93 7.53 9.19
CA ILE A 21 -44.12 7.93 10.59
C ILE A 21 -43.52 9.34 10.73
N ILE A 22 -44.39 10.34 10.88
CA ILE A 22 -44.04 11.69 11.29
C ILE A 22 -44.57 11.92 12.71
N SER A 23 -43.66 12.37 13.56
CA SER A 23 -43.78 13.20 14.77
C SER A 23 -44.92 12.92 15.76
N GLN A 24 -44.54 12.65 17.01
CA GLN A 24 -45.13 13.36 18.14
C GLN A 24 -44.07 13.76 19.17
N ARG A 25 -44.33 14.96 19.72
CA ARG A 25 -43.54 15.76 20.65
C ARG A 25 -43.40 15.08 22.03
N GLY A 26 -42.22 15.28 22.61
CA GLY A 26 -41.99 15.98 23.88
C GLY A 26 -42.69 15.47 25.14
N GLN A 27 -41.88 15.06 26.12
CA GLN A 27 -41.94 15.55 27.50
C GLN A 27 -40.76 15.00 28.31
N ALA A 28 -39.96 15.90 28.87
CA ALA A 28 -38.99 15.61 29.92
C ALA A 28 -39.68 15.73 31.29
N PRO A 29 -39.20 15.00 32.31
CA PRO A 29 -39.17 15.60 33.63
C PRO A 29 -37.84 15.39 34.38
N ARG A 30 -37.31 16.55 34.81
CA ARG A 30 -36.91 16.91 36.17
C ARG A 30 -35.96 15.98 36.94
N HIS A 31 -34.81 16.60 37.22
CA HIS A 31 -33.95 16.42 38.39
C HIS A 31 -34.68 16.00 39.68
N LEU A 32 -34.10 15.02 40.38
CA LEU A 32 -34.27 14.82 41.81
C LEU A 32 -32.91 14.51 42.45
N HIS A 33 -32.60 15.30 43.46
CA HIS A 33 -31.41 15.21 44.30
C HIS A 33 -31.44 14.00 45.25
N LEU A 34 -30.22 13.66 45.70
CA LEU A 34 -29.77 12.61 46.63
C LEU A 34 -30.61 12.46 47.92
N PRO A 35 -30.44 11.33 48.64
CA PRO A 35 -29.57 11.45 49.81
C PRO A 35 -28.54 10.33 49.97
N THR A 36 -27.37 10.76 50.42
CA THR A 36 -26.32 9.98 51.08
C THR A 36 -26.84 9.32 52.36
N LYS A 37 -26.54 8.03 52.57
CA LYS A 37 -26.32 7.43 53.91
C LYS A 37 -25.45 6.18 53.74
N GLY A 38 -24.27 6.22 54.34
CA GLY A 38 -23.40 5.06 54.46
C GLY A 38 -23.85 4.10 55.55
N HIS A 39 -23.40 2.86 55.50
CA HIS A 39 -23.02 2.08 56.68
C HIS A 39 -22.15 0.88 56.32
N ASN A 40 -21.13 0.72 57.16
CA ASN A 40 -20.23 -0.41 57.29
C ASN A 40 -20.95 -1.76 57.34
N ARG A 41 -20.37 -2.79 56.68
CA ARG A 41 -20.12 -4.10 57.33
C ARG A 41 -19.25 -5.04 56.48
N ARG A 42 -18.07 -5.32 57.05
CA ARG A 42 -17.43 -6.64 57.28
C ARG A 42 -17.56 -7.75 56.22
N GLN A 43 -16.36 -8.18 55.82
CA GLN A 43 -15.86 -9.57 55.80
C GLN A 43 -16.62 -10.60 54.95
N LYS A 44 -15.94 -11.11 53.92
CA LYS A 44 -15.62 -12.54 53.79
C LYS A 44 -14.52 -12.75 52.76
N ALA A 45 -13.39 -13.24 53.24
CA ALA A 45 -12.31 -13.79 52.44
C ALA A 45 -12.76 -15.13 51.85
N CYS A 46 -12.77 -15.26 50.53
CA CYS A 46 -12.81 -16.55 49.86
C CYS A 46 -11.38 -16.96 49.53
N ARG A 47 -10.91 -17.96 50.31
CA ARG A 47 -9.70 -18.74 50.08
C ARG A 47 -9.82 -19.42 48.70
N ARG A 48 -8.80 -19.27 47.85
CA ARG A 48 -8.54 -20.20 46.75
C ARG A 48 -7.70 -21.36 47.30
N PRO A 49 -7.99 -22.62 46.96
CA PRO A 49 -7.13 -23.72 47.32
C PRO A 49 -5.92 -23.79 46.38
N ASP A 50 -4.76 -23.99 47.00
CA ASP A 50 -3.56 -24.52 46.37
C ASP A 50 -3.87 -25.87 45.72
N MET A 51 -3.47 -26.03 44.46
CA MET A 51 -3.18 -27.34 43.90
C MET A 51 -1.72 -27.35 43.46
N ALA A 52 -0.89 -27.91 44.34
CA ALA A 52 0.37 -28.52 43.98
C ALA A 52 0.09 -29.97 43.57
N LEU A 53 0.48 -30.36 42.36
CA LEU A 53 0.81 -31.74 42.04
C LEU A 53 2.15 -31.77 41.28
N SER A 54 3.13 -32.27 42.02
CA SER A 54 4.38 -32.90 41.62
C SER A 54 4.14 -33.95 40.51
N SER A 55 4.87 -33.90 39.39
CA SER A 55 6.16 -34.58 39.15
C SER A 55 6.03 -35.98 38.52
N LEU A 56 6.96 -36.24 37.58
CA LEU A 56 7.34 -37.50 36.90
C LEU A 56 6.48 -37.91 35.67
N VAL A 57 7.03 -38.33 34.51
CA VAL A 57 8.42 -38.43 34.01
C VAL A 57 8.39 -38.85 32.52
N ARG A 58 9.37 -38.36 31.72
CA ARG A 58 9.97 -38.91 30.46
C ARG A 58 9.02 -39.10 29.25
N ASP A 59 9.38 -38.81 28.01
CA ASP A 59 10.66 -38.67 27.32
C ASP A 59 10.54 -37.49 26.33
N TRP A 60 11.65 -36.89 25.92
CA TRP A 60 11.96 -36.56 24.52
C TRP A 60 13.42 -36.07 24.48
N GLY A 61 14.23 -36.82 23.74
CA GLY A 61 15.67 -36.68 23.68
C GLY A 61 16.13 -35.40 22.98
N LEU A 62 17.14 -34.80 23.58
CA LEU A 62 17.98 -33.75 23.01
C LEU A 62 18.98 -34.34 22.03
N ALA A 63 19.09 -33.72 20.86
CA ALA A 63 20.35 -33.39 20.19
C ALA A 63 20.01 -32.24 19.22
N GLY A 64 20.47 -31.00 19.35
CA GLY A 64 21.73 -30.54 19.90
C GLY A 64 22.60 -30.09 18.73
N GLU A 65 22.41 -28.85 18.24
CA GLU A 65 23.43 -28.18 17.44
C GLU A 65 23.28 -26.64 17.54
N ARG A 66 24.23 -26.04 18.26
CA ARG A 66 24.53 -24.61 18.24
C ARG A 66 25.17 -24.26 16.91
N TRP A 67 24.71 -23.22 16.24
CA TRP A 67 25.45 -22.53 15.18
C TRP A 67 25.82 -21.10 15.61
N PRO A 68 27.06 -20.66 15.35
CA PRO A 68 27.61 -19.45 15.94
C PRO A 68 27.30 -18.17 15.15
N ALA A 69 27.40 -17.07 15.88
CA ALA A 69 27.43 -15.70 15.41
C ALA A 69 28.61 -15.41 14.47
N SER A 70 28.48 -14.31 13.73
CA SER A 70 29.50 -13.56 12.99
C SER A 70 30.13 -14.23 11.76
N ARG A 71 29.86 -13.66 10.59
CA ARG A 71 30.77 -13.68 9.45
C ARG A 71 31.11 -12.26 9.04
N GLU A 72 32.32 -11.87 9.40
CA GLU A 72 33.10 -10.83 8.75
C GLU A 72 33.28 -11.19 7.27
N TYR A 73 33.04 -10.23 6.36
CA TYR A 73 33.39 -10.41 4.95
C TYR A 73 34.86 -10.02 4.75
N LEU A 74 35.67 -11.04 4.47
CA LEU A 74 37.06 -10.93 4.04
C LEU A 74 37.08 -10.37 2.60
N ILE A 75 37.67 -9.19 2.42
CA ILE A 75 37.97 -8.60 1.11
C ILE A 75 39.23 -9.28 0.57
N ILE A 76 39.09 -10.14 -0.44
CA ILE A 76 40.23 -10.69 -1.18
C ILE A 76 40.63 -9.66 -2.25
N ARG A 77 41.79 -9.02 -2.06
CA ARG A 77 42.50 -8.25 -3.09
C ARG A 77 43.32 -9.21 -3.94
N ALA A 78 43.11 -9.21 -5.25
CA ALA A 78 44.00 -9.89 -6.19
C ALA A 78 45.28 -9.05 -6.42
N PRO A 79 46.47 -9.68 -6.54
CA PRO A 79 47.72 -8.98 -6.74
C PRO A 79 47.91 -8.55 -8.20
N LEU A 80 48.42 -7.34 -8.39
CA LEU A 80 49.07 -6.86 -9.61
C LEU A 80 50.56 -7.22 -9.52
N ASP A 81 51.12 -7.96 -10.48
CA ASP A 81 52.25 -7.43 -11.27
C ASP A 81 52.63 -8.24 -12.54
N LYS A 82 52.88 -7.44 -13.58
CA LYS A 82 53.86 -7.51 -14.70
C LYS A 82 54.27 -8.85 -15.33
N THR A 83 54.07 -8.95 -16.64
CA THR A 83 55.14 -9.25 -17.63
C THR A 83 54.78 -8.68 -19.03
N ARG A 84 55.78 -8.68 -19.92
CA ARG A 84 56.11 -7.74 -21.02
C ARG A 84 55.64 -8.19 -22.42
N ASN A 85 55.60 -7.20 -23.34
CA ASN A 85 55.84 -7.22 -24.81
C ASN A 85 54.71 -7.53 -25.84
N SER A 86 54.22 -6.44 -26.47
CA SER A 86 53.92 -6.09 -27.90
C SER A 86 53.67 -7.15 -29.01
N PRO A 87 53.12 -6.79 -30.22
CA PRO A 87 52.22 -5.69 -30.64
C PRO A 87 51.04 -6.14 -31.57
N SER A 88 50.22 -5.17 -31.99
CA SER A 88 49.38 -5.13 -33.22
C SER A 88 47.85 -5.25 -33.06
N GLY A 89 47.16 -4.22 -33.58
CA GLY A 89 45.94 -4.35 -34.37
C GLY A 89 44.62 -4.66 -33.67
N ASN A 90 43.90 -3.62 -33.24
CA ASN A 90 42.53 -3.30 -33.71
C ASN A 90 41.90 -2.19 -32.84
N PRO A 91 41.13 -1.25 -33.43
CA PRO A 91 40.41 -0.24 -32.67
C PRO A 91 39.26 -0.91 -31.91
N ALA A 92 39.50 -1.16 -30.62
CA ALA A 92 38.47 -1.60 -29.70
C ALA A 92 37.40 -0.51 -29.59
N THR A 93 36.22 -0.79 -30.13
CA THR A 93 34.96 -0.15 -29.75
C THR A 93 34.84 -0.23 -28.24
N THR A 94 35.10 0.89 -27.56
CA THR A 94 34.87 1.08 -26.14
C THR A 94 33.37 0.92 -25.91
N LYS A 95 32.95 -0.29 -25.55
CA LYS A 95 31.62 -0.53 -24.98
C LYS A 95 31.55 0.31 -23.72
N GLY A 96 30.96 1.49 -23.85
CA GLY A 96 30.62 2.32 -22.71
C GLY A 96 29.82 1.46 -21.74
N HIS A 97 30.40 1.18 -20.59
CA HIS A 97 29.64 0.67 -19.46
C HIS A 97 28.54 1.70 -19.19
N ARG A 98 27.31 1.39 -19.63
CA ARG A 98 26.12 1.99 -19.06
C ARG A 98 26.21 1.69 -17.58
N VAL A 99 26.61 2.68 -16.80
CA VAL A 99 26.34 2.72 -15.37
C VAL A 99 24.83 2.55 -15.29
N MET A 100 24.37 1.35 -14.94
CA MET A 100 22.98 1.16 -14.54
C MET A 100 22.81 2.08 -13.34
N ASP A 101 22.12 3.21 -13.54
CA ASP A 101 21.56 3.99 -12.46
C ASP A 101 20.82 3.01 -11.55
N ARG A 102 21.42 2.68 -10.39
CA ARG A 102 20.80 1.91 -9.30
C ARG A 102 19.68 2.71 -8.62
N GLU A 103 19.05 3.62 -9.34
CA GLU A 103 17.93 4.42 -8.88
C GLU A 103 16.64 3.62 -9.13
N GLY A 104 16.56 2.44 -8.50
CA GLY A 104 15.41 1.52 -8.54
C GLY A 104 14.14 2.07 -7.88
N ARG A 105 14.05 3.39 -7.68
CA ARG A 105 12.89 4.12 -7.13
C ARG A 105 12.36 5.20 -8.08
N LYS A 106 12.71 5.16 -9.38
CA LYS A 106 12.29 6.20 -10.34
C LYS A 106 10.78 6.28 -10.63
N SER A 107 9.98 5.30 -10.24
CA SER A 107 8.60 5.15 -10.76
C SER A 107 7.47 5.34 -9.73
N TYR A 108 7.75 5.46 -8.43
CA TYR A 108 6.69 5.55 -7.41
C TYR A 108 6.36 6.99 -6.98
N ARG A 109 5.97 7.85 -7.93
CA ARG A 109 5.77 9.27 -7.65
C ARG A 109 4.41 9.68 -8.22
N VAL A 110 3.45 9.89 -7.33
CA VAL A 110 2.13 10.43 -7.70
C VAL A 110 2.29 11.95 -7.80
N PRO A 111 2.12 12.55 -8.99
CA PRO A 111 2.12 14.00 -9.10
C PRO A 111 0.96 14.54 -8.26
N LEU A 112 1.23 15.61 -7.53
CA LEU A 112 0.16 16.32 -6.81
C LEU A 112 -0.76 16.93 -7.86
N GLY A 113 -2.00 16.46 -7.94
CA GLY A 113 -3.01 17.12 -8.79
C GLY A 113 -3.24 18.56 -8.32
N ASP A 114 -3.68 19.42 -9.24
CA ASP A 114 -3.85 20.88 -9.02
C ASP A 114 -4.73 21.21 -7.79
N GLU A 115 -5.63 20.31 -7.39
CA GLU A 115 -6.51 20.49 -6.23
C GLU A 115 -5.77 20.53 -4.88
N HIS A 116 -4.50 20.11 -4.85
CA HIS A 116 -3.69 20.01 -3.64
C HIS A 116 -2.39 20.79 -3.76
N SER A 117 -2.48 22.07 -4.14
CA SER A 117 -1.33 22.98 -4.12
C SER A 117 -0.69 22.96 -2.73
N LEU A 118 0.48 22.34 -2.64
CA LEU A 118 1.22 22.15 -1.42
C LEU A 118 2.60 22.74 -1.66
N ASP A 119 2.82 23.92 -1.12
CA ASP A 119 4.09 24.62 -1.26
C ASP A 119 5.11 23.98 -0.31
N ILE A 120 6.37 23.94 -0.75
CA ILE A 120 7.48 23.45 0.06
C ILE A 120 8.55 24.52 0.20
N VAL A 121 8.95 24.75 1.45
CA VAL A 121 10.11 25.57 1.81
C VAL A 121 11.14 24.67 2.48
N VAL A 122 12.37 24.72 1.99
CA VAL A 122 13.50 23.95 2.53
C VAL A 122 14.38 24.90 3.33
N LYS A 123 14.59 24.59 4.62
CA LYS A 123 15.46 25.34 5.52
C LYS A 123 16.77 24.59 5.75
N THR A 124 17.89 25.18 5.36
CA THR A 124 19.22 24.58 5.48
C THR A 124 19.73 24.60 6.93
N ALA A 125 20.84 23.91 7.19
CA ALA A 125 21.52 23.96 8.48
C ALA A 125 22.04 25.37 8.83
N SER A 126 22.41 26.18 7.84
CA SER A 126 22.77 27.61 8.01
C SER A 126 21.58 28.50 8.37
N GLY A 127 20.36 27.98 8.24
CA GLY A 127 19.12 28.70 8.53
C GLY A 127 18.49 29.41 7.33
N GLU A 128 19.13 29.36 6.17
CA GLU A 128 18.62 29.90 4.91
C GLU A 128 17.39 29.11 4.43
N THR A 129 16.46 29.80 3.75
CA THR A 129 15.19 29.20 3.31
C THR A 129 15.01 29.33 1.81
N PHE A 130 14.59 28.24 1.17
CA PHE A 130 14.42 28.17 -0.28
C PHE A 130 13.04 27.62 -0.62
N SER A 131 12.29 28.35 -1.43
CA SER A 131 11.01 27.86 -1.97
C SER A 131 11.27 26.97 -3.17
N GLY A 132 10.69 25.77 -3.16
CA GLY A 132 10.83 24.78 -4.22
C GLY A 132 9.49 24.33 -4.76
N GLU A 133 9.51 23.71 -5.93
CA GLU A 133 8.35 23.01 -6.46
C GLU A 133 8.34 21.58 -5.94
N LEU A 134 7.26 21.19 -5.28
CA LEU A 134 7.08 19.81 -4.82
C LEU A 134 6.67 18.94 -6.00
N LEU A 135 7.54 18.01 -6.40
CA LEU A 135 7.27 17.08 -7.50
C LEU A 135 6.46 15.88 -7.02
N ASP A 136 6.81 15.36 -5.84
CA ASP A 136 6.23 14.15 -5.29
C ASP A 136 6.44 14.08 -3.77
N ILE A 137 5.53 13.37 -3.09
CA ILE A 137 5.63 13.11 -1.66
C ILE A 137 5.19 11.68 -1.35
N THR A 138 5.96 11.02 -0.50
CA THR A 138 5.76 9.63 -0.10
C THR A 138 5.82 9.52 1.42
N ALA A 139 5.45 8.37 1.97
CA ALA A 139 5.66 8.10 3.38
C ALA A 139 7.13 8.27 3.83
N GLU A 140 8.10 7.97 2.99
CA GLU A 140 9.51 8.00 3.40
C GLU A 140 10.21 9.33 3.07
N GLY A 141 9.58 10.21 2.31
CA GLY A 141 10.32 11.34 1.74
C GLY A 141 9.56 12.18 0.74
N ALA A 142 10.25 13.20 0.21
CA ALA A 142 9.72 14.13 -0.79
C ALA A 142 10.72 14.37 -1.91
N GLY A 143 10.22 14.57 -3.13
CA GLY A 143 11.00 15.03 -4.27
C GLY A 143 10.68 16.49 -4.57
N THR A 144 11.69 17.35 -4.66
CA THR A 144 11.48 18.75 -5.06
C THR A 144 12.35 19.16 -6.24
N ARG A 145 11.92 20.23 -6.91
CA ARG A 145 12.65 20.90 -7.98
C ARG A 145 12.94 22.34 -7.60
N PHE A 146 14.16 22.78 -7.88
CA PHE A 146 14.56 24.18 -7.77
C PHE A 146 15.21 24.65 -9.05
N LYS A 147 15.02 25.92 -9.39
CA LYS A 147 15.81 26.60 -10.42
C LYS A 147 17.26 26.74 -9.92
N ARG A 148 18.24 26.58 -10.80
CA ARG A 148 19.67 26.59 -10.47
C ARG A 148 20.12 27.94 -9.88
N GLU A 149 19.51 29.03 -10.33
CA GLU A 149 19.90 30.40 -9.96
C GLU A 149 19.48 30.77 -8.53
N VAL A 150 18.40 30.16 -8.02
CA VAL A 150 17.81 30.50 -6.71
C VAL A 150 17.66 29.29 -5.79
N GLY A 151 18.10 28.11 -6.22
CA GLY A 151 18.00 26.87 -5.47
C GLY A 151 19.11 26.73 -4.44
N PRO A 152 18.88 25.93 -3.38
CA PRO A 152 19.92 25.67 -2.40
C PRO A 152 21.03 24.80 -3.01
N THR A 153 22.25 24.95 -2.48
CA THR A 153 23.36 24.04 -2.79
C THR A 153 23.51 23.05 -1.64
N LEU A 154 22.66 22.01 -1.64
CA LEU A 154 22.70 20.98 -0.59
C LEU A 154 23.59 19.82 -0.99
N ALA A 155 24.35 19.29 -0.02
CA ALA A 155 25.10 18.06 -0.19
C ALA A 155 24.20 16.83 0.05
N VAL A 156 24.47 15.72 -0.64
CA VAL A 156 23.85 14.43 -0.30
C VAL A 156 24.31 14.03 1.11
N GLY A 157 23.36 13.66 1.96
CA GLY A 157 23.57 13.36 3.38
C GLY A 157 23.31 14.55 4.32
N GLU A 158 23.13 15.76 3.80
CA GLU A 158 22.88 16.96 4.62
C GLU A 158 21.47 16.93 5.24
N HIS A 159 21.37 17.31 6.52
CA HIS A 159 20.10 17.46 7.22
C HIS A 159 19.49 18.84 6.97
N THR A 160 18.18 18.87 6.78
CA THR A 160 17.38 20.06 6.50
C THR A 160 16.02 19.96 7.19
N THR A 161 15.32 21.09 7.33
CA THR A 161 13.91 21.10 7.71
C THR A 161 13.05 21.46 6.52
N LEU A 162 12.15 20.57 6.13
CA LEU A 162 11.12 20.82 5.12
C LEU A 162 9.89 21.41 5.82
N THR A 163 9.35 22.49 5.27
CA THR A 163 8.10 23.11 5.71
C THR A 163 7.11 23.04 4.57
N PHE A 164 5.99 22.37 4.82
CA PHE A 164 4.88 22.24 3.89
C PHE A 164 3.74 23.20 4.27
N THR A 165 3.24 23.95 3.30
CA THR A 165 2.12 24.89 3.46
C THR A 165 1.05 24.64 2.41
N SER A 166 -0.22 24.80 2.78
CA SER A 166 -1.36 24.71 1.87
C SER A 166 -2.56 25.37 2.54
N ALA A 167 -3.50 25.89 1.75
CA ALA A 167 -4.74 26.48 2.27
C ALA A 167 -5.59 25.49 3.08
N ARG A 168 -5.42 24.18 2.87
CA ARG A 168 -6.10 23.12 3.62
C ARG A 168 -5.41 22.76 4.94
N LEU A 169 -4.16 23.22 5.14
CA LEU A 169 -3.43 22.99 6.38
C LEU A 169 -3.87 24.01 7.43
N ARG A 170 -4.29 23.52 8.60
CA ARG A 170 -4.55 24.38 9.77
C ARG A 170 -3.29 25.13 10.22
N SER A 171 -2.14 24.52 10.02
CA SER A 171 -0.83 25.09 10.31
C SER A 171 0.26 24.46 9.44
N PRO A 172 1.36 25.18 9.15
CA PRO A 172 2.48 24.63 8.41
C PRO A 172 3.04 23.35 9.06
N VAL A 173 3.32 22.34 8.25
CA VAL A 173 3.90 21.07 8.72
C VAL A 173 5.41 21.13 8.55
N LYS A 174 6.15 21.01 9.66
CA LYS A 174 7.62 21.02 9.67
C LYS A 174 8.17 19.63 9.96
N ILE A 175 9.09 19.17 9.10
CA ILE A 175 9.66 17.82 9.13
C ILE A 175 11.17 17.92 8.93
N ASN A 176 11.93 17.24 9.78
CA ASN A 176 13.35 17.05 9.56
C ASN A 176 13.56 15.96 8.51
N ALA A 177 14.48 16.23 7.59
CA ALA A 177 14.78 15.35 6.49
C ALA A 177 16.26 15.40 6.14
N ARG A 178 16.72 14.38 5.44
CA ARG A 178 18.08 14.29 4.91
C ARG A 178 18.06 14.24 3.39
N VAL A 179 19.00 14.94 2.75
CA VAL A 179 19.15 14.88 1.29
C VAL A 179 19.66 13.51 0.89
N ARG A 180 18.85 12.75 0.17
CA ARG A 180 19.19 11.41 -0.31
C ARG A 180 19.78 11.43 -1.71
N SER A 181 19.25 12.25 -2.59
CA SER A 181 19.74 12.38 -3.96
C SER A 181 19.67 13.81 -4.46
N ARG A 182 20.59 14.14 -5.37
CA ARG A 182 20.62 15.38 -6.12
C ARG A 182 20.88 15.04 -7.57
N THR A 183 19.99 15.45 -8.47
CA THR A 183 20.11 15.22 -9.91
C THR A 183 20.01 16.55 -10.64
N GLU A 184 20.97 16.82 -11.52
CA GLU A 184 20.86 17.92 -12.47
C GLU A 184 19.90 17.52 -13.58
N LEU A 185 18.77 18.23 -13.69
CA LEU A 185 17.84 18.05 -14.78
C LEU A 185 18.31 18.93 -15.93
N GLY A 186 18.79 18.28 -17.00
CA GLY A 186 19.30 18.92 -18.22
C GLY A 186 18.32 19.89 -18.88
N SER A 187 18.85 20.71 -19.80
CA SER A 187 18.23 21.85 -20.54
C SER A 187 17.56 22.94 -19.70
N PHE A 188 16.94 22.63 -18.56
CA PHE A 188 16.10 23.52 -17.77
C PHE A 188 16.80 24.19 -16.58
N ARG A 189 18.13 24.06 -16.48
CA ARG A 189 18.94 24.62 -15.38
C ARG A 189 18.25 24.42 -14.02
N SER A 190 17.84 23.20 -13.71
CA SER A 190 17.15 22.91 -12.45
C SER A 190 17.78 21.73 -11.74
N TYR A 191 17.72 21.78 -10.41
CA TYR A 191 18.12 20.68 -9.54
C TYR A 191 16.87 19.96 -9.05
N ARG A 192 16.90 18.63 -9.14
CA ARG A 192 15.98 17.76 -8.41
C ARG A 192 16.66 17.28 -7.15
N TYR A 193 16.00 17.44 -6.01
CA TYR A 193 16.41 16.86 -4.74
C TYR A 193 15.42 15.79 -4.30
N GLY A 194 15.94 14.66 -3.84
CA GLY A 194 15.18 13.66 -3.11
C GLY A 194 15.53 13.76 -1.63
N PHE A 195 14.52 13.97 -0.79
CA PHE A 195 14.65 14.03 0.67
C PHE A 195 14.08 12.76 1.30
N GLU A 196 14.73 12.27 2.35
CA GLU A 196 14.27 11.18 3.22
C GLU A 196 13.88 11.77 4.57
N PHE A 197 12.71 11.45 5.11
CA PHE A 197 12.24 11.97 6.40
C PHE A 197 12.92 11.22 7.56
N ASP A 198 13.39 11.96 8.57
CA ASP A 198 14.06 11.36 9.73
C ASP A 198 13.07 10.60 10.64
N GLU A 199 11.85 11.12 10.82
CA GLU A 199 10.86 10.60 11.79
C GLU A 199 9.44 10.50 11.20
N TRP A 200 9.27 9.63 10.20
CA TRP A 200 7.96 9.45 9.54
C TRP A 200 6.82 9.09 10.50
N GLN A 201 7.07 8.22 11.48
CA GLN A 201 6.05 7.72 12.41
C GLN A 201 5.47 8.83 13.29
N GLU A 202 6.32 9.75 13.77
CA GLU A 202 5.88 10.91 14.55
C GLU A 202 5.14 11.93 13.69
N LEU A 203 5.58 12.09 12.44
CA LEU A 203 4.86 12.92 11.48
C LEU A 203 3.44 12.37 11.24
N GLN A 204 3.27 11.07 11.05
CA GLN A 204 1.94 10.48 10.83
C GLN A 204 0.95 10.81 11.95
N LYS A 205 1.40 10.83 13.21
CA LYS A 205 0.57 11.20 14.37
C LYS A 205 0.14 12.67 14.36
N ARG A 206 0.92 13.54 13.71
CA ARG A 206 0.71 14.99 13.66
C ARG A 206 -0.06 15.46 12.44
N LEU A 207 -0.04 14.68 11.36
CA LEU A 207 -0.77 14.99 10.14
C LEU A 207 -2.27 14.79 10.35
N SER A 208 -3.08 15.76 9.91
CA SER A 208 -4.52 15.53 9.79
C SER A 208 -4.79 14.48 8.70
N GLY A 209 -5.91 13.77 8.82
CA GLY A 209 -6.27 12.71 7.87
C GLY A 209 -6.36 13.18 6.41
N GLU A 210 -6.64 14.46 6.16
CA GLU A 210 -6.67 15.03 4.81
C GLU A 210 -5.28 15.11 4.17
N ILE A 211 -4.26 15.45 4.95
CA ILE A 211 -2.87 15.55 4.46
C ILE A 211 -2.28 14.16 4.33
N HIS A 212 -2.64 13.25 5.25
CA HIS A 212 -2.19 11.86 5.21
C HIS A 212 -2.50 11.19 3.86
N ARG A 213 -3.57 11.62 3.18
CA ARG A 213 -3.92 11.20 1.80
C ARG A 213 -2.97 11.71 0.72
N LEU A 214 -2.31 12.85 0.94
CA LEU A 214 -1.31 13.42 0.02
C LEU A 214 0.00 12.63 0.08
N PHE A 215 0.35 12.11 1.25
CA PHE A 215 1.51 11.24 1.39
C PHE A 215 1.23 9.90 0.72
N ASN A 216 1.96 9.63 -0.35
CA ASN A 216 1.82 8.38 -1.06
C ASN A 216 2.35 7.23 -0.20
N GLN A 217 1.45 6.40 0.35
CA GLN A 217 1.76 5.38 1.36
C GLN A 217 2.12 4.00 0.81
N ARG A 218 1.96 3.74 -0.49
CA ARG A 218 2.30 2.40 -1.00
C ARG A 218 3.82 2.24 -1.00
N THR A 219 4.25 1.06 -0.59
CA THR A 219 5.66 0.67 -0.51
C THR A 219 6.15 0.02 -1.80
N VAL A 220 5.22 -0.32 -2.71
CA VAL A 220 5.51 -1.04 -3.95
C VAL A 220 4.81 -0.42 -5.15
N TYR A 221 5.46 -0.55 -6.31
CA TYR A 221 4.91 -0.11 -7.58
C TYR A 221 3.72 -0.98 -8.01
N ARG A 222 2.73 -0.34 -8.61
CA ARG A 222 1.54 -0.97 -9.19
C ARG A 222 1.53 -0.64 -10.68
N VAL A 223 1.27 -1.64 -11.51
CA VAL A 223 1.05 -1.47 -12.95
C VAL A 223 -0.42 -1.65 -13.25
N GLU A 224 -0.93 -0.90 -14.23
CA GLU A 224 -2.22 -1.18 -14.82
C GLU A 224 -2.03 -2.23 -15.94
N PRO A 225 -2.94 -3.21 -16.06
CA PRO A 225 -2.94 -4.09 -17.23
C PRO A 225 -3.06 -3.32 -18.54
N ASP A 226 -2.51 -3.88 -19.61
CA ASP A 226 -2.68 -3.30 -20.94
C ASP A 226 -4.18 -3.25 -21.29
N PRO A 227 -4.72 -2.11 -21.74
CA PRO A 227 -6.10 -2.05 -22.19
C PRO A 227 -6.44 -3.06 -23.30
N ALA A 228 -5.46 -3.44 -24.13
CA ALA A 228 -5.61 -4.44 -25.19
C ALA A 228 -5.53 -5.90 -24.66
N GLU A 229 -4.92 -6.12 -23.50
CA GLU A 229 -4.78 -7.41 -22.84
C GLU A 229 -5.28 -7.33 -21.39
N PRO A 230 -6.61 -7.19 -21.18
CA PRO A 230 -7.16 -7.08 -19.84
C PRO A 230 -6.90 -8.34 -19.02
N VAL A 231 -6.76 -8.16 -17.71
CA VAL A 231 -6.67 -9.27 -16.77
C VAL A 231 -7.99 -9.40 -16.04
N ASP A 232 -8.71 -10.48 -16.30
CA ASP A 232 -9.88 -10.88 -15.54
C ASP A 232 -9.46 -11.65 -14.30
N ALA A 233 -10.22 -11.47 -13.23
CA ALA A 233 -10.01 -12.15 -11.95
C ALA A 233 -11.33 -12.73 -11.45
N ARG A 234 -11.24 -13.88 -10.80
CA ARG A 234 -12.35 -14.49 -10.08
C ARG A 234 -12.12 -14.34 -8.59
N ILE A 235 -13.09 -13.76 -7.90
CA ILE A 235 -13.16 -13.67 -6.45
C ILE A 235 -13.93 -14.89 -5.95
N GLN A 236 -13.36 -15.63 -5.02
CA GLN A 236 -13.96 -16.81 -4.40
C GLN A 236 -13.97 -16.65 -2.90
N VAL A 237 -15.08 -17.03 -2.27
CA VAL A 237 -15.21 -17.09 -0.82
C VAL A 237 -15.65 -18.48 -0.41
N SER A 238 -14.80 -19.14 0.37
CA SER A 238 -15.08 -20.47 0.91
C SER A 238 -15.96 -20.36 2.15
N PRO A 239 -16.99 -21.22 2.31
CA PRO A 239 -17.78 -21.33 3.54
C PRO A 239 -16.92 -21.65 4.77
N GLU A 240 -15.76 -22.29 4.60
CA GLU A 240 -14.83 -22.60 5.69
C GLU A 240 -14.26 -21.33 6.34
N SER A 241 -14.10 -20.26 5.54
CA SER A 241 -13.63 -18.96 6.03
C SER A 241 -14.77 -18.11 6.60
N PHE A 242 -16.01 -18.34 6.16
CA PHE A 242 -17.20 -17.59 6.55
C PHE A 242 -18.41 -18.52 6.70
N PRO A 243 -18.65 -19.09 7.90
CA PRO A 243 -19.72 -20.06 8.13
C PRO A 243 -21.13 -19.53 7.86
N ASP A 244 -21.31 -18.20 7.91
CA ASP A 244 -22.58 -17.54 7.63
C ASP A 244 -22.93 -17.52 6.13
N LEU A 245 -21.98 -17.89 5.26
CA LEU A 245 -22.27 -18.09 3.83
C LEU A 245 -22.86 -19.49 3.61
N PRO A 246 -24.12 -19.60 3.16
CA PRO A 246 -24.77 -20.89 2.98
C PRO A 246 -24.17 -21.72 1.84
N GLN A 247 -23.45 -21.08 0.92
CA GLN A 247 -22.79 -21.72 -0.22
C GLN A 247 -21.52 -20.95 -0.60
N GLN A 248 -20.59 -21.64 -1.24
CA GLN A 248 -19.45 -21.02 -1.93
C GLN A 248 -19.93 -19.87 -2.81
N PHE A 249 -19.35 -18.70 -2.60
CA PHE A 249 -19.62 -17.51 -3.39
C PHE A 249 -18.50 -17.30 -4.41
N GLU A 250 -18.88 -17.06 -5.66
CA GLU A 250 -17.95 -16.66 -6.72
C GLU A 250 -18.46 -15.41 -7.43
N ALA A 251 -17.54 -14.53 -7.79
CA ALA A 251 -17.80 -13.37 -8.63
C ALA A 251 -16.64 -13.16 -9.61
N ASN A 252 -16.94 -12.63 -10.79
CA ASN A 252 -15.92 -12.17 -11.72
C ASN A 252 -15.66 -10.68 -11.48
N GLY A 253 -14.44 -10.25 -11.77
CA GLY A 253 -14.03 -8.87 -11.74
C GLY A 253 -12.89 -8.62 -12.71
N ARG A 254 -12.58 -7.35 -12.93
CA ARG A 254 -11.47 -6.93 -13.80
C ARG A 254 -10.36 -6.33 -12.95
N VAL A 255 -9.13 -6.77 -13.16
CA VAL A 255 -7.97 -6.20 -12.49
C VAL A 255 -7.75 -4.78 -13.00
N ARG A 256 -7.76 -3.82 -12.08
CA ARG A 256 -7.44 -2.41 -12.35
C ARG A 256 -5.94 -2.17 -12.28
N ASN A 257 -5.30 -2.65 -11.22
CA ASN A 257 -3.85 -2.58 -11.06
C ASN A 257 -3.33 -3.74 -10.21
N ILE A 258 -2.06 -4.07 -10.38
CA ILE A 258 -1.39 -5.16 -9.67
C ILE A 258 0.01 -4.77 -9.21
N SER A 259 0.40 -5.27 -8.04
CA SER A 259 1.74 -5.16 -7.46
C SER A 259 2.16 -6.47 -6.80
N PRO A 260 3.42 -6.63 -6.39
CA PRO A 260 3.87 -7.83 -5.67
C PRO A 260 3.22 -8.06 -4.29
N VAL A 261 2.54 -7.06 -3.72
CA VAL A 261 1.92 -7.19 -2.37
C VAL A 261 0.39 -7.16 -2.41
N GLY A 262 -0.20 -6.92 -3.57
CA GLY A 262 -1.64 -6.76 -3.66
C GLY A 262 -2.14 -6.37 -5.04
N ILE A 263 -3.46 -6.37 -5.18
CA ILE A 263 -4.17 -6.17 -6.44
C ILE A 263 -5.42 -5.32 -6.20
N ALA A 264 -5.82 -4.53 -7.19
CA ALA A 264 -7.09 -3.83 -7.20
C ALA A 264 -8.02 -4.45 -8.24
N ILE A 265 -9.25 -4.80 -7.83
CA ILE A 265 -10.24 -5.45 -8.70
C ILE A 265 -11.51 -4.61 -8.75
N LEU A 266 -12.01 -4.36 -9.96
CA LEU A 266 -13.31 -3.74 -10.22
C LEU A 266 -14.37 -4.82 -10.38
N VAL A 267 -15.45 -4.72 -9.60
CA VAL A 267 -16.62 -5.60 -9.67
C VAL A 267 -17.90 -4.79 -9.79
N ASP A 268 -18.97 -5.44 -10.23
CA ASP A 268 -20.29 -4.83 -10.29
C ASP A 268 -20.87 -4.59 -8.88
N HIS A 269 -21.69 -3.55 -8.72
CA HIS A 269 -22.24 -3.15 -7.42
C HIS A 269 -23.04 -4.27 -6.70
N GLU A 270 -23.63 -5.20 -7.44
CA GLU A 270 -24.36 -6.35 -6.88
C GLU A 270 -23.45 -7.29 -6.08
N VAL A 271 -22.15 -7.34 -6.43
CA VAL A 271 -21.14 -8.15 -5.72
C VAL A 271 -20.83 -7.54 -4.36
N GLU A 272 -20.89 -6.21 -4.21
CA GLU A 272 -20.60 -5.51 -2.95
C GLU A 272 -21.52 -5.95 -1.82
N ALA A 273 -22.82 -6.10 -2.10
CA ALA A 273 -23.78 -6.51 -1.09
C ALA A 273 -23.42 -7.87 -0.45
N LYS A 274 -22.79 -8.77 -1.22
CA LYS A 274 -22.36 -10.09 -0.75
C LYS A 274 -21.01 -10.05 -0.04
N LEU A 275 -20.12 -9.15 -0.44
CA LEU A 275 -18.76 -8.99 0.11
C LEU A 275 -18.66 -7.96 1.26
N ALA A 276 -19.75 -7.28 1.61
CA ALA A 276 -19.75 -6.20 2.60
C ALA A 276 -19.18 -6.63 3.96
N ALA A 277 -19.50 -7.85 4.41
CA ALA A 277 -19.05 -8.41 5.70
C ALA A 277 -17.81 -9.32 5.58
N ILE A 278 -17.28 -9.50 4.38
CA ILE A 278 -16.17 -10.41 4.09
C ILE A 278 -14.88 -9.60 4.03
N ASP A 279 -13.87 -9.95 4.80
CA ASP A 279 -12.58 -9.27 4.81
C ASP A 279 -11.45 -10.10 4.18
N GLN A 280 -11.70 -11.36 3.86
CA GLN A 280 -10.75 -12.26 3.21
C GLN A 280 -11.41 -13.02 2.05
N VAL A 281 -10.68 -13.11 0.93
CA VAL A 281 -11.14 -13.77 -0.30
C VAL A 281 -9.97 -14.52 -0.95
N THR A 282 -10.26 -15.53 -1.75
CA THR A 282 -9.28 -16.13 -2.67
C THR A 282 -9.47 -15.52 -4.04
N ILE A 283 -8.40 -15.03 -4.64
CA ILE A 283 -8.42 -14.45 -5.99
C ILE A 283 -7.71 -15.39 -6.95
N ALA A 284 -8.41 -15.77 -8.02
CA ALA A 284 -7.85 -16.56 -9.11
C ALA A 284 -7.77 -15.73 -10.39
N PHE A 285 -6.60 -15.66 -11.03
CA PHE A 285 -6.37 -14.87 -12.25
C PHE A 285 -5.20 -15.42 -13.07
N GLN A 286 -5.03 -14.95 -14.30
CA GLN A 286 -3.91 -15.33 -15.17
C GLN A 286 -3.30 -14.08 -15.79
N LEU A 287 -1.97 -13.99 -15.80
CA LEU A 287 -1.24 -12.84 -16.34
C LEU A 287 -0.93 -13.04 -17.84
N PRO A 288 -0.92 -11.98 -18.66
CA PRO A 288 -0.57 -12.08 -20.07
C PRO A 288 0.85 -12.63 -20.28
N ALA A 289 0.97 -13.56 -21.24
CA ALA A 289 2.17 -14.36 -21.51
C ALA A 289 2.65 -15.28 -20.37
N SER A 290 1.81 -15.54 -19.37
CA SER A 290 2.04 -16.60 -18.39
C SER A 290 0.95 -17.66 -18.56
N ASP A 291 1.35 -18.91 -18.77
CA ASP A 291 0.43 -20.06 -18.79
C ASP A 291 0.00 -20.48 -17.37
N GLN A 292 0.61 -19.88 -16.33
CA GLN A 292 0.32 -20.19 -14.95
C GLN A 292 -0.92 -19.43 -14.47
N LYS A 293 -1.95 -20.19 -14.09
CA LYS A 293 -3.05 -19.67 -13.27
C LYS A 293 -2.53 -19.38 -11.86
N LEU A 294 -2.80 -18.18 -11.38
CA LEU A 294 -2.47 -17.72 -10.03
C LEU A 294 -3.73 -17.80 -9.17
N GLU A 295 -3.57 -18.21 -7.92
CA GLU A 295 -4.61 -18.34 -6.90
C GLU A 295 -4.03 -17.90 -5.55
N VAL A 296 -4.45 -16.72 -5.08
CA VAL A 296 -3.83 -16.02 -3.94
C VAL A 296 -4.91 -15.63 -2.92
N VAL A 297 -4.72 -16.04 -1.67
CA VAL A 297 -5.55 -15.59 -0.54
C VAL A 297 -5.23 -14.13 -0.26
N SER A 298 -6.25 -13.30 -0.10
CA SER A 298 -6.09 -11.84 0.01
C SER A 298 -7.04 -11.23 1.03
N TRP A 299 -6.58 -10.17 1.70
CA TRP A 299 -7.37 -9.34 2.61
C TRP A 299 -7.95 -8.12 1.89
N ILE A 300 -9.24 -7.88 2.05
CA ILE A 300 -9.91 -6.66 1.59
C ILE A 300 -9.51 -5.50 2.52
N ARG A 301 -8.70 -4.57 2.00
CA ARG A 301 -8.21 -3.40 2.74
C ARG A 301 -9.00 -2.13 2.46
N ASN A 302 -9.57 -2.01 1.27
CA ASN A 302 -10.35 -0.84 0.89
C ASN A 302 -11.48 -1.21 -0.08
N ARG A 303 -12.57 -0.44 -0.01
CA ARG A 303 -13.71 -0.50 -0.92
C ARG A 303 -14.00 0.92 -1.39
N GLN A 304 -14.06 1.15 -2.69
CA GLN A 304 -14.33 2.48 -3.23
C GLN A 304 -15.27 2.37 -4.42
N LEU A 305 -16.38 3.11 -4.39
CA LEU A 305 -17.22 3.29 -5.57
C LEU A 305 -16.44 4.11 -6.60
N GLN A 306 -16.33 3.58 -7.81
CA GLN A 306 -15.69 4.22 -8.95
C GLN A 306 -16.58 4.01 -10.17
N ASP A 307 -17.13 5.11 -10.69
CA ASP A 307 -18.16 5.09 -11.73
C ASP A 307 -19.38 4.26 -11.29
N ASP A 308 -19.73 3.21 -12.03
CA ASP A 308 -20.83 2.27 -11.75
C ASP A 308 -20.37 0.96 -11.06
N ARG A 309 -19.08 0.89 -10.68
CA ARG A 309 -18.43 -0.31 -10.14
C ARG A 309 -17.81 -0.06 -8.77
N VAL A 310 -17.52 -1.14 -8.06
CA VAL A 310 -16.78 -1.08 -6.80
C VAL A 310 -15.36 -1.58 -7.02
N CYS A 311 -14.39 -0.73 -6.68
CA CYS A 311 -12.97 -1.06 -6.66
C CYS A 311 -12.58 -1.59 -5.29
N TYR A 312 -12.20 -2.86 -5.24
CA TYR A 312 -11.62 -3.52 -4.07
C TYR A 312 -10.11 -3.40 -4.10
N GLY A 313 -9.52 -2.86 -3.04
CA GLY A 313 -8.09 -2.93 -2.78
C GLY A 313 -7.78 -4.16 -1.93
N LEU A 314 -7.03 -5.10 -2.49
CA LEU A 314 -6.72 -6.39 -1.88
C LEU A 314 -5.22 -6.50 -1.58
N GLU A 315 -4.87 -6.94 -0.38
CA GLU A 315 -3.49 -7.25 0.02
C GLU A 315 -3.29 -8.76 0.07
N PHE A 316 -2.20 -9.27 -0.49
CA PHE A 316 -1.93 -10.70 -0.53
C PHE A 316 -1.51 -11.24 0.85
N ASP A 317 -2.10 -12.37 1.24
CA ASP A 317 -1.72 -13.15 2.41
C ASP A 317 -0.72 -14.24 2.00
N LYS A 318 0.57 -13.96 2.21
CA LYS A 318 1.66 -14.87 1.86
C LYS A 318 1.62 -16.19 2.64
N ASP A 319 1.10 -16.17 3.86
CA ASP A 319 1.18 -17.31 4.79
C ASP A 319 0.04 -18.30 4.52
N ARG A 320 -1.11 -17.81 4.04
CA ARG A 320 -2.27 -18.64 3.64
C ARG A 320 -2.27 -19.04 2.17
N SER A 321 -1.51 -18.35 1.33
CA SER A 321 -1.45 -18.65 -0.10
C SER A 321 -0.51 -19.82 -0.40
N LYS A 322 -1.03 -20.86 -1.06
CA LYS A 322 -0.23 -21.99 -1.50
C LYS A 322 0.81 -21.56 -2.55
N ASP A 323 2.05 -22.01 -2.43
CA ASP A 323 3.14 -21.71 -3.38
C ASP A 323 3.34 -20.19 -3.64
N PHE A 324 3.06 -19.35 -2.64
CA PHE A 324 3.04 -17.89 -2.78
C PHE A 324 4.30 -17.32 -3.44
N GLU A 325 5.50 -17.75 -3.04
CA GLU A 325 6.76 -17.25 -3.60
C GLU A 325 6.87 -17.49 -5.12
N LYS A 326 6.42 -18.64 -5.60
CA LYS A 326 6.40 -18.96 -7.04
C LYS A 326 5.40 -18.07 -7.77
N GLN A 327 4.19 -17.94 -7.23
CA GLN A 327 3.15 -17.08 -7.80
C GLN A 327 3.57 -15.61 -7.83
N ASN A 328 4.15 -15.12 -6.74
CA ASN A 328 4.62 -13.75 -6.61
C ASN A 328 5.79 -13.46 -7.55
N SER A 329 6.64 -14.45 -7.84
CA SER A 329 7.69 -14.32 -8.86
C SER A 329 7.10 -14.00 -10.25
N GLU A 330 6.00 -14.65 -10.63
CA GLU A 330 5.29 -14.35 -11.88
C GLU A 330 4.68 -12.94 -11.87
N ILE A 331 4.09 -12.52 -10.74
CA ILE A 331 3.58 -11.15 -10.55
C ILE A 331 4.72 -10.12 -10.70
N ILE A 332 5.87 -10.35 -10.07
CA ILE A 332 7.04 -9.47 -10.15
C ILE A 332 7.55 -9.37 -11.59
N LYS A 333 7.66 -10.49 -12.32
CA LYS A 333 8.06 -10.49 -13.74
C LYS A 333 7.10 -9.65 -14.58
N TYR A 334 5.80 -9.85 -14.39
CA TYR A 334 4.77 -9.08 -15.08
C TYR A 334 4.86 -7.58 -14.78
N VAL A 335 4.95 -7.20 -13.50
CA VAL A 335 5.08 -5.80 -13.06
C VAL A 335 6.32 -5.16 -13.68
N ARG A 336 7.47 -5.84 -13.65
CA ARG A 336 8.70 -5.33 -14.27
C ARG A 336 8.59 -5.17 -15.77
N ARG A 337 7.93 -6.11 -16.46
CA ARG A 337 7.70 -6.01 -17.91
C ARG A 337 6.85 -4.79 -18.23
N ARG A 338 5.69 -4.63 -17.58
CA ARG A 338 4.81 -3.46 -17.76
C ARG A 338 5.52 -2.13 -17.44
N GLN A 339 6.36 -2.09 -16.41
CA GLN A 339 7.18 -0.91 -16.08
C GLN A 339 8.14 -0.49 -17.21
N LEU A 340 8.64 -1.45 -17.98
CA LEU A 340 9.53 -1.17 -19.12
C LEU A 340 8.74 -0.80 -20.38
N GLU A 341 7.51 -1.32 -20.49
CA GLU A 341 6.60 -1.08 -21.61
C GLU A 341 5.90 0.27 -21.52
N GLU A 342 5.52 0.73 -20.32
CA GLU A 342 5.03 2.08 -20.08
C GLU A 342 6.11 3.06 -20.57
N PRO A 343 5.97 3.62 -21.79
CA PRO A 343 6.91 4.60 -22.25
C PRO A 343 6.79 5.78 -21.29
N LEU A 344 7.80 6.65 -21.24
CA LEU A 344 7.72 7.95 -20.56
C LEU A 344 6.65 8.90 -21.18
N SER A 345 5.59 8.37 -21.78
CA SER A 345 4.36 9.05 -22.12
C SER A 345 3.62 9.40 -20.83
N LYS A 346 3.60 10.62 -20.33
CA LYS A 346 4.02 11.92 -20.84
C LYS A 346 4.38 12.81 -19.63
N PRO A 347 5.08 13.93 -19.85
CA PRO A 347 5.25 15.02 -18.88
C PRO A 347 3.93 15.60 -18.39
#